data_AF-A0A8K0Y5K8-F1
#
_entry.id   AF-A0A8K0Y5K8-F1
#
_cell.length_a   1.000
_cell.length_b   1.000
_cell.length_c   1.000
_cell.angle_alpha   90.00
_cell.angle_beta   90.00
_cell.angle_gamma   90.00
#
_symmetry.space_group_name_H-M   'P 1'
#
loop_
_entity.id
_entity.type
_entity.pdbx_description
1 polymer ?
#
loop_
_entity_poly.entity_id
_entity_poly.type
_entity_poly.pdbx_seq_one_letter_code
_entity_poly.pdbx_strand_id
1 'polypeptide(L)'
;MEVLAEYSTNGTHKIAGQDFYSKEHADLAETVSTILPQNFKTFFINSGAEAVENAIKIAYRKMGPLPGISCLGAFHGRTLGALSFTSSRTSTQVQLSRTCSQKDQVLRKRR
;
A
#
# COMPACT_ATOMS: atom_id res chain seq x y z
N MET A 1 -18.63 -7.64 -29.40
CA MET A 1 -18.65 -8.94 -28.69
C MET A 1 -17.32 -9.68 -28.84
N GLU A 2 -16.66 -9.62 -30.00
CA GLU A 2 -15.33 -10.20 -30.23
C GLU A 2 -14.20 -9.46 -29.47
N VAL A 3 -14.32 -8.14 -29.36
CA VAL A 3 -13.35 -7.26 -28.67
C VAL A 3 -13.20 -7.58 -27.18
N LEU A 4 -14.23 -8.06 -26.48
CA LEU A 4 -14.17 -8.35 -25.03
C LEU A 4 -13.49 -9.70 -24.70
N ALA A 5 -13.44 -10.63 -25.66
CA ALA A 5 -12.83 -11.94 -25.47
C ALA A 5 -11.30 -11.89 -25.42
N GLU A 6 -10.70 -10.93 -26.13
CA GLU A 6 -9.26 -10.64 -26.13
C GLU A 6 -8.78 -10.11 -24.77
N TYR A 7 -9.54 -9.22 -24.13
CA TYR A 7 -9.18 -8.63 -22.81
C TYR A 7 -9.25 -9.62 -21.63
N SER A 8 -9.88 -10.78 -21.81
CA SER A 8 -9.97 -11.85 -20.80
C SER A 8 -8.69 -12.69 -20.69
N THR A 9 -7.89 -12.76 -21.76
CA THR A 9 -6.79 -13.73 -21.87
C THR A 9 -5.43 -13.18 -21.45
N ASN A 10 -5.23 -11.85 -21.44
CA ASN A 10 -3.94 -11.21 -21.13
C ASN A 10 -3.81 -10.69 -19.69
N GLY A 11 -4.68 -11.12 -18.76
CA GLY A 11 -4.96 -10.37 -17.54
C GLY A 11 -3.73 -9.91 -16.72
N THR A 12 -3.88 -8.77 -16.02
CA THR A 12 -3.53 -8.52 -14.59
C THR A 12 -3.46 -7.00 -14.35
N HIS A 13 -4.55 -6.26 -14.18
CA HIS A 13 -5.37 -6.27 -12.97
C HIS A 13 -6.60 -5.39 -13.15
N LYS A 14 -7.75 -5.88 -12.67
CA LYS A 14 -9.00 -5.13 -12.50
C LYS A 14 -8.73 -3.86 -11.67
N ILE A 15 -9.20 -2.72 -12.19
CA ILE A 15 -9.06 -1.42 -11.56
C ILE A 15 -10.23 -1.22 -10.61
N ALA A 16 -9.97 -0.69 -9.42
CA ALA A 16 -11.04 -0.34 -8.50
C ALA A 16 -11.83 0.84 -9.08
N GLY A 17 -13.08 0.59 -9.48
CA GLY A 17 -14.05 1.64 -9.83
C GLY A 17 -14.81 1.45 -11.15
N GLN A 18 -14.32 0.65 -12.09
CA GLN A 18 -14.97 0.47 -13.40
C GLN A 18 -15.08 -1.02 -13.75
N ASP A 19 -16.26 -1.42 -14.25
CA ASP A 19 -16.55 -2.80 -14.68
C ASP A 19 -16.01 -3.14 -16.09
N PHE A 20 -15.38 -2.16 -16.75
CA PHE A 20 -14.85 -2.29 -18.11
C PHE A 20 -13.33 -2.11 -18.13
N TYR A 21 -12.67 -2.79 -19.06
CA TYR A 21 -11.26 -2.56 -19.37
C TYR A 21 -11.13 -1.34 -20.29
N SER A 22 -10.22 -0.44 -19.94
CA SER A 22 -9.84 0.71 -20.75
C SER A 22 -8.40 0.56 -21.21
N LYS A 23 -8.14 0.83 -22.49
CA LYS A 23 -6.80 0.72 -23.07
C LYS A 23 -5.80 1.64 -22.37
N GLU A 24 -6.23 2.84 -22.02
CA GLU A 24 -5.40 3.89 -21.41
C GLU A 24 -4.79 3.43 -20.08
N HIS A 25 -5.58 2.71 -19.28
CA HIS A 25 -5.08 2.16 -18.02
C HIS A 25 -4.14 0.96 -18.23
N ALA A 26 -4.34 0.15 -19.28
CA ALA A 26 -3.43 -0.93 -19.62
C ALA A 26 -2.05 -0.38 -20.05
N ASP A 27 -2.05 0.61 -20.93
CA ASP A 27 -0.84 1.28 -21.42
C ASP A 27 -0.08 1.96 -20.26
N LEU A 28 -0.82 2.60 -19.33
CA LEU A 28 -0.24 3.17 -18.12
C LEU A 28 0.37 2.09 -17.21
N ALA A 29 -0.33 0.96 -17.01
CA ALA A 29 0.17 -0.14 -16.18
C ALA A 29 1.45 -0.76 -16.77
N GLU A 30 1.52 -0.92 -18.09
CA GLU A 30 2.73 -1.38 -18.79
C GLU A 30 3.89 -0.41 -18.58
N THR A 31 3.66 0.88 -18.78
CA THR A 31 4.68 1.93 -18.58
C THR A 31 5.20 1.92 -17.14
N VAL A 32 4.31 1.87 -16.15
CA VAL A 32 4.70 1.80 -14.73
C VAL A 32 5.49 0.53 -14.43
N SER A 33 5.12 -0.60 -15.04
CA SER A 33 5.81 -1.88 -14.86
C SER A 33 7.26 -1.86 -15.35
N THR A 34 7.61 -0.99 -16.31
CA THR A 34 9.01 -0.83 -16.75
C THR A 34 9.90 -0.16 -15.69
N ILE A 35 9.32 0.62 -14.78
CA ILE A 35 10.03 1.38 -13.73
C ILE A 35 10.15 0.56 -12.45
N LEU A 36 9.15 -0.29 -12.18
CA LEU A 36 9.12 -1.12 -10.98
C LEU A 36 10.06 -2.32 -11.10
N PRO A 37 10.54 -2.88 -9.98
CA PRO A 37 11.25 -4.15 -9.99
C PRO A 37 10.35 -5.27 -10.56
N GLN A 38 10.97 -6.37 -10.99
CA GLN A 38 10.22 -7.51 -11.52
C GLN A 38 9.25 -8.10 -10.47
N ASN A 39 8.12 -8.65 -10.92
CA ASN A 39 7.07 -9.31 -10.12
C ASN A 39 6.15 -8.40 -9.28
N PHE A 40 6.06 -7.10 -9.61
CA PHE A 40 5.06 -6.22 -9.01
C PHE A 40 3.77 -6.18 -9.82
N LYS A 41 2.65 -5.94 -9.13
CA LYS A 41 1.31 -5.84 -9.70
C LYS A 41 0.74 -4.47 -9.34
N THR A 42 0.24 -3.74 -10.33
CA THR A 42 -0.24 -2.36 -10.17
C THR A 42 -1.76 -2.30 -10.18
N PHE A 43 -2.32 -1.37 -9.40
CA PHE A 43 -3.72 -0.98 -9.48
C PHE A 43 -3.82 0.54 -9.30
N PHE A 44 -4.81 1.17 -9.93
CA PHE A 44 -5.00 2.62 -9.90
C PHE A 44 -6.11 3.03 -8.94
N ILE A 45 -5.92 4.20 -8.34
CA ILE A 45 -6.76 4.80 -7.30
C ILE A 45 -6.56 6.31 -7.30
N ASN A 46 -7.52 7.04 -6.71
CA ASN A 46 -7.59 8.49 -6.84
C ASN A 46 -6.71 9.24 -5.85
N SER A 47 -6.45 8.68 -4.67
CA SER A 47 -5.70 9.35 -3.61
C SER A 47 -4.64 8.47 -2.95
N GLY A 48 -3.61 9.11 -2.38
CA GLY A 48 -2.57 8.42 -1.61
C GLY A 48 -3.09 7.78 -0.32
N ALA A 49 -4.13 8.36 0.32
CA ALA A 49 -4.72 7.77 1.51
C ALA A 49 -5.46 6.46 1.19
N GLU A 50 -6.17 6.40 0.05
CA GLU A 50 -6.74 5.15 -0.47
C GLU A 50 -5.65 4.12 -0.79
N ALA A 51 -4.46 4.56 -1.21
CA ALA A 51 -3.34 3.66 -1.50
C ALA A 51 -2.90 2.92 -0.24
N VAL A 52 -2.73 3.66 0.85
CA VAL A 52 -2.37 3.11 2.15
C VAL A 52 -3.46 2.17 2.64
N GLU A 53 -4.74 2.52 2.53
CA GLU A 53 -5.81 1.63 2.98
C GLU A 53 -5.89 0.34 2.17
N ASN A 54 -5.68 0.40 0.85
CA ASN A 54 -5.62 -0.81 0.03
C ASN A 54 -4.40 -1.66 0.37
N ALA A 55 -3.24 -1.05 0.65
CA ALA A 55 -2.06 -1.76 1.12
C ALA A 55 -2.32 -2.49 2.45
N ILE A 56 -2.96 -1.81 3.41
CA ILE A 56 -3.38 -2.41 4.70
C ILE A 56 -4.35 -3.57 4.45
N LYS A 57 -5.35 -3.40 3.58
CA LYS A 57 -6.31 -4.47 3.22
C LYS A 57 -5.63 -5.68 2.59
N ILE A 58 -4.67 -5.48 1.68
CA ILE A 58 -3.91 -6.57 1.05
C ILE A 58 -3.06 -7.29 2.09
N ALA A 59 -2.37 -6.56 2.96
CA ALA A 59 -1.58 -7.13 4.06
C ALA A 59 -2.45 -7.95 5.02
N TYR A 60 -3.60 -7.40 5.42
CA TYR A 60 -4.57 -8.07 6.29
C TYR A 60 -5.14 -9.33 5.64
N ARG A 61 -5.49 -9.29 4.35
CA ARG A 61 -5.97 -10.47 3.61
C ARG A 61 -4.90 -11.57 3.54
N LYS A 62 -3.62 -11.21 3.41
CA LYS A 62 -2.53 -12.17 3.29
C LYS A 62 -2.07 -12.73 4.63
N MET A 63 -2.08 -11.92 5.68
CA MET A 63 -1.44 -12.25 6.97
C MET A 63 -2.42 -12.37 8.14
N GLY A 64 -3.68 -11.99 7.98
CA GLY A 64 -4.68 -11.91 9.04
C GLY A 64 -4.60 -10.63 9.88
N PRO A 65 -5.39 -10.52 10.97
CA PRO A 65 -5.34 -9.40 11.90
C PRO A 65 -4.01 -9.35 12.63
N LEU A 66 -3.08 -8.55 12.12
CA LEU A 66 -1.78 -8.30 12.73
C LEU A 66 -1.59 -6.82 13.06
N PRO A 67 -0.86 -6.51 14.14
CA PRO A 67 -0.44 -5.15 14.43
C PRO A 67 0.53 -4.64 13.35
N GLY A 68 0.24 -3.46 12.78
CA GLY A 68 1.12 -2.79 11.83
C GLY A 68 2.20 -1.96 12.51
N ILE A 69 3.33 -1.73 11.84
CA ILE A 69 4.43 -0.90 12.34
C ILE A 69 4.56 0.34 11.44
N SER A 70 4.69 1.52 12.04
CA SER A 70 4.95 2.79 11.34
C SER A 70 6.16 3.50 11.94
N CYS A 71 6.76 4.40 11.16
CA CYS A 71 7.85 5.25 11.62
C CYS A 71 7.32 6.49 12.36
N LEU A 72 8.05 6.93 13.38
CA LEU A 72 7.75 8.19 14.06
C LEU A 72 7.98 9.36 13.08
N GLY A 73 7.06 10.34 13.05
CA GLY A 73 7.11 11.44 12.09
C GLY A 73 6.52 11.12 10.71
N ALA A 74 6.06 9.88 10.46
CA ALA A 74 5.53 9.50 9.16
C ALA A 74 4.09 9.99 8.91
N PHE A 75 3.80 10.32 7.66
CA PHE A 75 2.48 10.75 7.19
C PHE A 75 1.93 9.79 6.14
N HIS A 76 0.80 9.15 6.42
CA HIS A 76 0.20 8.13 5.56
C HIS A 76 -1.19 8.51 5.03
N GLY A 77 -1.71 9.69 5.40
CA GLY A 77 -3.00 10.20 4.94
C GLY A 77 -3.98 10.50 6.08
N ARG A 78 -5.20 10.90 5.72
CA ARG A 78 -6.24 11.37 6.66
C ARG A 78 -7.50 10.51 6.69
N THR A 79 -7.50 9.37 6.01
CA THR A 79 -8.59 8.38 6.10
C THR A 79 -8.38 7.47 7.31
N LEU A 80 -9.41 6.78 7.78
CA LEU A 80 -9.40 6.07 9.06
C LEU A 80 -8.24 5.04 9.18
N GLY A 81 -8.00 4.25 8.13
CA GLY A 81 -6.90 3.28 8.12
C GLY A 81 -5.54 3.97 8.08
N ALA A 82 -5.39 4.97 7.23
CA ALA A 82 -4.15 5.75 7.08
C ALA A 82 -3.78 6.58 8.33
N LEU A 83 -4.77 7.12 9.03
CA LEU A 83 -4.59 7.88 10.27
C LEU A 83 -3.97 7.00 11.35
N SER A 84 -4.34 5.72 11.42
CA SER A 84 -3.77 4.79 12.40
C SER A 84 -2.26 4.54 12.22
N PHE A 85 -1.71 4.81 11.02
CA PHE A 85 -0.28 4.74 10.72
C PHE A 85 0.40 6.12 10.68
N THR A 86 -0.33 7.21 10.85
CA THR A 86 0.21 8.58 10.79
C THR A 86 0.65 9.04 12.18
N SER A 87 1.92 9.47 12.30
CA SER A 87 2.49 9.96 13.55
C SER A 87 3.12 11.33 13.31
N SER A 88 2.38 12.40 13.62
CA SER A 88 2.82 13.78 13.37
C SER A 88 3.65 14.40 14.51
N ARG A 89 3.65 13.79 15.70
CA ARG A 89 4.40 14.28 16.86
C ARG A 89 5.58 13.38 17.17
N THR A 90 6.78 13.98 17.23
CA THR A 90 8.01 13.34 17.71
C THR A 90 8.00 13.10 19.24
N SER A 91 6.97 13.57 19.95
CA SER A 91 6.74 13.31 21.37
C SER A 91 5.82 12.10 21.55
N THR A 92 6.40 10.99 21.98
CA THR A 92 5.82 9.74 22.51
C THR A 92 4.30 9.60 22.47
N GLN A 93 3.79 8.74 21.58
CA GLN A 93 2.60 7.95 21.85
C GLN A 93 2.88 6.49 21.49
N VAL A 94 2.74 5.62 22.48
CA VAL A 94 2.79 4.17 22.31
C VAL A 94 1.49 3.75 21.63
N GLN A 95 1.46 3.66 20.31
CA GLN A 95 0.54 2.72 19.66
C GLN A 95 1.17 1.34 19.81
N LEU A 96 0.44 0.42 20.47
CA LEU A 96 0.92 -0.92 20.80
C LEU A 96 1.21 -1.74 19.53
N SER A 97 2.43 -1.59 19.01
CA SER A 97 3.07 -2.51 18.08
C SER A 97 4.57 -2.20 18.05
N ARG A 98 5.29 -2.81 19.00
CA ARG A 98 6.76 -2.89 19.14
C ARG A 98 7.53 -2.12 18.04
N THR A 99 7.82 -0.85 18.30
CA THR A 99 8.43 0.05 17.32
C THR A 99 9.82 -0.43 16.89
N CYS A 100 10.06 -0.39 15.58
CA CYS A 100 11.31 -0.76 14.92
C CYS A 100 12.53 0.01 15.47
N SER A 101 12.34 1.24 15.96
CA SER A 101 13.41 2.12 16.46
C SER A 101 13.90 1.81 17.88
N GLN A 102 13.12 1.11 18.71
CA GLN A 102 13.55 0.86 20.10
C GLN A 102 14.56 -0.28 20.26
N LYS A 103 14.77 -1.12 19.24
CA LYS A 103 15.82 -2.15 19.31
C LYS A 103 17.23 -1.55 19.17
N ASP A 104 17.40 -0.47 18.40
CA ASP A 104 18.72 0.14 18.17
C ASP A 104 19.13 1.13 19.27
N GLN A 105 18.19 1.80 19.94
CA GLN A 105 18.54 2.71 21.04
C GLN A 105 18.89 1.99 22.36
N VAL A 106 18.39 0.78 22.58
CA VAL A 106 18.73 -0.02 23.77
C VAL A 106 20.12 -0.67 23.64
N LEU A 107 20.55 -1.03 22.43
CA LEU A 107 21.88 -1.58 22.16
C LEU A 107 23.02 -0.53 22.27
N ARG A 108 22.73 0.76 22.06
CA ARG A 108 23.72 1.84 22.20
C ARG A 108 23.90 2.36 23.64
N LYS A 109 23.05 1.97 24.60
CA LYS A 109 23.17 2.34 26.03
C LYS A 109 23.85 1.28 26.90
N ARG A 110 24.41 0.23 26.29
CA ARG A 110 25.22 -0.82 26.97
C ARG A 110 26.70 -0.77 26.58
N ARG A 111 27.19 0.39 26.15
CA ARG A 111 28.62 0.70 26.04
C ARG A 111 28.91 1.94 26.86
#